data_AF-A0A1R3FLJ1-F1
#
_entry.id   AF-A0A1R3FLJ1-F1
#
_cell.length_a   1.000
_cell.length_b   1.000
_cell.length_c   1.000
_cell.angle_alpha   90.00
_cell.angle_beta   90.00
_cell.angle_gamma   90.00
#
_symmetry.space_group_name_H-M   'P 1'
#
loop_
_entity.id
_entity.type
_entity.pdbx_description
1 polymer ?
#
loop_
_entity_poly.entity_id
_entity_poly.type
_entity_poly.pdbx_seq_one_letter_code
_entity_poly.pdbx_strand_id
1 'polypeptide(L)'
;MIFKDVSEAKEHVVKLTNKAETLEEINSSIGYFQGMADKAKDDCSKELWKSEVEKLELWKSSDDFKNGNFPQGIDDLILEVVEWRATQFAFQTVETKGQLFRESGFLAQWYLGSVYGVFTIIGKLISKDSRDNSLRKLWDDVSPIMLDDGACTRAEVDYINQEMHRSRGRFTNDNSSVLRFRNKLIAHNEASPVVKWDEVDRELSLLIRMWSLLVAWSSFGLCQPFRTNEQAFMCIESCFLDSELSLLKDARQRYLDQIESWSKNYAHNGDLDTGRGAFSTFSVDVSIVQQLT
;
A
#
# COMPACT_ATOMS: atom_id res chain seq x y z
N MET A 1 5.18 -20.80 -7.12
CA MET A 1 4.45 -20.89 -8.41
C MET A 1 5.47 -21.06 -9.55
N ILE A 2 5.10 -21.49 -10.76
CA ILE A 2 6.02 -21.46 -11.93
C ILE A 2 5.32 -20.65 -13.02
N PHE A 3 5.90 -19.51 -13.39
CA PHE A 3 5.44 -18.66 -14.49
C PHE A 3 6.11 -19.08 -15.81
N LYS A 4 5.38 -18.96 -16.91
CA LYS A 4 5.88 -19.24 -18.27
C LYS A 4 6.84 -18.16 -18.75
N ASP A 5 6.57 -16.91 -18.40
CA ASP A 5 7.37 -15.75 -18.77
C ASP A 5 7.20 -14.59 -17.78
N VAL A 6 7.97 -13.53 -18.00
CA VAL A 6 7.96 -12.29 -17.18
C VAL A 6 6.60 -11.59 -17.25
N SER A 7 5.91 -11.64 -18.39
CA SER A 7 4.61 -10.97 -18.57
C SER A 7 3.54 -11.61 -17.69
N GLU A 8 3.47 -12.95 -17.66
CA GLU A 8 2.54 -13.68 -16.78
C GLU A 8 2.81 -13.38 -15.30
N ALA A 9 4.08 -13.27 -14.91
CA ALA A 9 4.44 -12.89 -13.55
C ALA A 9 4.02 -11.45 -13.19
N LYS A 10 4.19 -10.48 -14.12
CA LYS A 10 3.73 -9.10 -13.92
C LYS A 10 2.22 -8.99 -13.85
N GLU A 11 1.49 -9.72 -14.70
CA GLU A 11 0.02 -9.80 -14.63
C GLU A 11 -0.45 -10.38 -13.30
N HIS A 12 0.26 -11.40 -12.78
CA HIS A 12 -0.04 -11.96 -11.46
C HIS A 12 0.17 -10.95 -10.32
N VAL A 13 1.25 -10.15 -10.37
CA VAL A 13 1.46 -9.06 -9.41
C VAL A 13 0.29 -8.08 -9.47
N VAL A 14 -0.03 -7.54 -10.65
CA VAL A 14 -1.11 -6.57 -10.84
C VAL A 14 -2.45 -7.10 -10.34
N LYS A 15 -2.75 -8.38 -10.59
CA LYS A 15 -3.98 -9.04 -10.12
C LYS A 15 -4.09 -9.08 -8.60
N LEU A 16 -2.99 -9.27 -7.88
CA LEU A 16 -3.00 -9.38 -6.41
C LEU A 16 -2.81 -8.02 -5.71
N THR A 17 -2.19 -7.06 -6.37
CA THR A 17 -2.03 -5.70 -5.84
C THR A 17 -3.30 -4.88 -5.98
N ASN A 18 -3.99 -4.98 -7.13
CA ASN A 18 -5.19 -4.21 -7.39
C ASN A 18 -6.38 -4.70 -6.56
N LYS A 19 -7.22 -3.75 -6.13
CA LYS A 19 -8.51 -4.02 -5.50
C LYS A 19 -9.44 -4.74 -6.47
N ALA A 20 -10.21 -5.71 -5.96
CA ALA A 20 -11.39 -6.18 -6.68
C ALA A 20 -12.44 -5.06 -6.77
N GLU A 21 -12.72 -4.59 -7.98
CA GLU A 21 -13.76 -3.60 -8.25
C GLU A 21 -15.15 -4.13 -7.83
N THR A 22 -15.95 -3.27 -7.20
CA THR A 22 -17.37 -3.51 -6.93
C THR A 22 -18.19 -3.57 -8.22
N LEU A 23 -19.43 -4.05 -8.18
CA LEU A 23 -20.29 -4.12 -9.38
C LEU A 23 -20.47 -2.75 -10.07
N GLU A 24 -20.61 -1.68 -9.30
CA GLU A 24 -20.73 -0.32 -9.85
C GLU A 24 -19.41 0.13 -10.49
N GLU A 25 -18.28 -0.10 -9.82
CA GLU A 25 -16.94 0.20 -10.34
C GLU A 25 -16.67 -0.58 -11.63
N ILE A 26 -16.93 -1.89 -11.66
CA ILE A 26 -16.78 -2.74 -12.86
C ILE A 26 -17.63 -2.22 -14.01
N ASN A 27 -18.91 -1.94 -13.78
CA ASN A 27 -19.78 -1.46 -14.85
C ASN A 27 -19.31 -0.09 -15.39
N SER A 28 -18.78 0.77 -14.52
CA SER A 28 -18.18 2.05 -14.92
C SER A 28 -16.92 1.84 -15.74
N SER A 29 -16.00 0.99 -15.29
CA SER A 29 -14.74 0.64 -15.97
C SER A 29 -15.00 -0.02 -17.34
N ILE A 30 -15.97 -0.93 -17.43
CA ILE A 30 -16.41 -1.52 -18.70
C ILE A 30 -16.88 -0.42 -19.66
N GLY A 31 -17.77 0.47 -19.21
CA GLY A 31 -18.27 1.56 -20.03
C GLY A 31 -17.15 2.50 -20.51
N TYR A 32 -16.18 2.78 -19.65
CA TYR A 32 -15.01 3.57 -19.99
C TYR A 32 -14.14 2.88 -21.06
N PHE A 33 -13.73 1.63 -20.84
CA PHE A 33 -12.87 0.91 -21.78
C PHE A 33 -13.55 0.64 -23.12
N GLN A 34 -14.86 0.37 -23.13
CA GLN A 34 -15.65 0.32 -24.37
C GLN A 34 -15.58 1.66 -25.12
N GLY A 35 -15.77 2.78 -24.41
CA GLY A 35 -15.63 4.11 -24.99
C GLY A 35 -14.22 4.41 -25.53
N MET A 36 -13.18 3.83 -24.94
CA MET A 36 -11.80 3.94 -25.43
C MET A 36 -11.56 3.05 -26.66
N ALA A 37 -12.08 1.83 -26.67
CA ALA A 37 -12.03 0.92 -27.81
C ALA A 37 -12.73 1.51 -29.05
N ASP A 38 -13.87 2.19 -28.84
CA ASP A 38 -14.64 2.83 -29.91
C ASP A 38 -13.92 4.05 -30.51
N LYS A 39 -13.12 4.75 -29.70
CA LYS A 39 -12.36 5.94 -30.10
C LYS A 39 -10.94 5.62 -30.60
N ALA A 40 -10.46 4.39 -30.43
CA ALA A 40 -9.14 3.97 -30.85
C ALA A 40 -8.99 4.09 -32.38
N LYS A 41 -7.85 4.63 -32.82
CA LYS A 41 -7.57 4.89 -34.24
C LYS A 41 -6.80 3.77 -34.94
N ASP A 42 -6.26 2.83 -34.17
CA ASP A 42 -5.51 1.69 -34.65
C ASP A 42 -6.03 0.39 -34.01
N ASP A 43 -5.86 -0.71 -34.73
CA ASP A 43 -6.41 -2.01 -34.34
C ASP A 43 -5.73 -2.58 -33.08
N CYS A 44 -4.44 -2.27 -32.87
CA CYS A 44 -3.70 -2.75 -31.70
C CYS A 44 -4.24 -2.13 -30.40
N SER A 45 -4.44 -0.80 -30.39
CA SER A 45 -5.08 -0.11 -29.27
C SER A 45 -6.51 -0.59 -29.05
N LYS A 46 -7.25 -0.87 -30.14
CA LYS A 46 -8.63 -1.36 -30.06
C LYS A 46 -8.71 -2.75 -29.44
N GLU A 47 -7.82 -3.65 -29.83
CA GLU A 47 -7.71 -5.00 -29.25
C GLU A 47 -7.30 -4.94 -27.77
N LEU A 48 -6.36 -4.07 -27.41
CA LEU A 48 -5.96 -3.85 -26.01
C LEU A 48 -7.19 -3.50 -25.15
N TRP A 49 -7.93 -2.45 -25.51
CA TRP A 49 -9.09 -2.02 -24.73
C TRP A 49 -10.22 -3.06 -24.69
N LYS A 50 -10.44 -3.80 -25.79
CA LYS A 50 -11.40 -4.91 -25.80
C LYS A 50 -10.99 -6.04 -24.87
N SER A 51 -9.70 -6.36 -24.80
CA SER A 51 -9.19 -7.38 -23.88
C SER A 51 -9.43 -7.01 -22.42
N GLU A 52 -9.30 -5.73 -22.06
CA GLU A 52 -9.62 -5.24 -20.71
C GLU A 52 -11.12 -5.35 -20.39
N VAL A 53 -11.99 -5.06 -21.37
CA VAL A 53 -13.44 -5.28 -21.22
C VAL A 53 -13.75 -6.76 -20.98
N GLU A 54 -13.16 -7.66 -21.77
CA GLU A 54 -13.36 -9.11 -21.62
C GLU A 54 -12.89 -9.62 -20.25
N LYS A 55 -11.74 -9.13 -19.75
CA LYS A 55 -11.25 -9.45 -18.40
C LYS A 55 -12.26 -9.06 -17.32
N LEU A 56 -12.85 -7.86 -17.41
CA LEU A 56 -13.83 -7.39 -16.45
C LEU A 56 -15.15 -8.17 -16.50
N GLU A 57 -15.64 -8.52 -17.70
CA GLU A 57 -16.85 -9.35 -17.84
C GLU A 57 -16.63 -10.79 -17.35
N LEU A 58 -15.44 -11.35 -17.58
CA LEU A 58 -15.03 -12.64 -17.00
C LEU A 58 -14.98 -12.58 -15.46
N TRP A 59 -14.42 -11.52 -14.89
CA TRP A 59 -14.39 -11.34 -13.45
C TRP A 59 -15.80 -11.20 -12.86
N LYS A 60 -16.65 -10.36 -13.45
CA LYS A 60 -18.05 -10.14 -13.06
C LYS A 60 -18.89 -11.41 -13.11
N SER A 61 -18.55 -12.34 -14.00
CA SER A 61 -19.24 -13.62 -14.14
C SER A 61 -18.67 -14.75 -13.26
N SER A 62 -17.56 -14.51 -12.56
CA SER A 62 -16.92 -15.47 -11.67
C SER A 62 -17.77 -15.80 -10.43
N ASP A 63 -17.55 -16.98 -9.86
CA ASP A 63 -18.22 -17.40 -8.63
C ASP A 63 -17.77 -16.57 -7.43
N ASP A 64 -16.51 -16.12 -7.40
CA ASP A 64 -16.00 -15.22 -6.36
C ASP A 64 -16.78 -13.90 -6.34
N PHE A 65 -16.97 -13.30 -7.51
CA PHE A 65 -17.73 -12.06 -7.64
C PHE A 65 -19.21 -12.24 -7.24
N LYS A 66 -19.86 -13.31 -7.73
CA LYS A 66 -21.27 -13.61 -7.40
C LYS A 66 -21.50 -13.88 -5.91
N ASN A 67 -20.50 -14.44 -5.23
CA ASN A 67 -20.55 -14.72 -3.80
C ASN A 67 -20.14 -13.51 -2.94
N GLY A 68 -19.83 -12.37 -3.55
CA GLY A 68 -19.39 -11.16 -2.83
C GLY A 68 -17.98 -11.27 -2.24
N ASN A 69 -17.15 -12.20 -2.73
CA ASN A 69 -15.76 -12.32 -2.34
C ASN A 69 -14.94 -11.26 -3.10
N PHE A 70 -14.92 -10.04 -2.57
CA PHE A 70 -14.08 -8.96 -3.06
C PHE A 70 -12.78 -8.92 -2.23
N PRO A 71 -11.70 -9.60 -2.65
CA PRO A 71 -10.43 -9.47 -1.94
C PRO A 71 -9.96 -8.01 -1.99
N GLN A 72 -9.60 -7.48 -0.82
CA GLN A 72 -8.84 -6.22 -0.75
C GLN A 72 -7.50 -6.43 -1.44
N GLY A 73 -7.12 -5.51 -2.32
CA GLY A 73 -5.81 -5.55 -2.97
C GLY A 73 -4.69 -5.28 -1.96
N ILE A 74 -3.48 -5.77 -2.25
CA ILE A 74 -2.30 -5.44 -1.43
C ILE A 74 -2.06 -3.92 -1.42
N ASP A 75 -2.35 -3.21 -2.53
CA ASP A 75 -2.22 -1.75 -2.60
C ASP A 75 -3.13 -1.08 -1.57
N ASP A 76 -4.41 -1.46 -1.51
CA ASP A 76 -5.36 -0.89 -0.53
C ASP A 76 -4.88 -1.09 0.90
N LEU A 77 -4.39 -2.30 1.21
CA LEU A 77 -3.85 -2.60 2.53
C LEU A 77 -2.67 -1.69 2.87
N ILE A 78 -1.72 -1.54 1.94
CA ILE A 78 -0.55 -0.66 2.13
C ILE A 78 -0.98 0.81 2.29
N LEU A 79 -1.85 1.31 1.43
CA LEU A 79 -2.31 2.70 1.49
C LEU A 79 -3.10 2.96 2.78
N GLU A 80 -3.95 2.02 3.20
CA GLU A 80 -4.73 2.14 4.42
C GLU A 80 -3.83 2.16 5.67
N VAL A 81 -2.83 1.28 5.78
CA VAL A 81 -1.92 1.29 6.95
C VAL A 81 -1.09 2.57 7.00
N VAL A 82 -0.68 3.10 5.85
CA VAL A 82 0.05 4.37 5.77
C VAL A 82 -0.84 5.53 6.23
N GLU A 83 -2.09 5.60 5.77
CA GLU A 83 -3.02 6.66 6.16
C GLU A 83 -3.30 6.67 7.66
N TRP A 84 -3.57 5.50 8.24
CA TRP A 84 -3.75 5.36 9.68
C TRP A 84 -2.51 5.83 10.45
N ARG A 85 -1.34 5.35 10.04
CA ARG A 85 -0.10 5.60 10.75
C ARG A 85 0.36 7.06 10.62
N ALA A 86 0.23 7.67 9.45
CA ALA A 86 0.59 9.07 9.22
C ALA A 86 -0.24 10.02 10.08
N THR A 87 -1.55 9.74 10.22
CA THR A 87 -2.44 10.54 11.06
C THR A 87 -2.11 10.34 12.55
N GLN A 88 -1.85 9.10 12.98
CA GLN A 88 -1.38 8.82 14.35
C GLN A 88 -0.06 9.53 14.66
N PHE A 89 0.89 9.50 13.71
CA PHE A 89 2.18 10.16 13.85
C PHE A 89 2.03 11.66 14.07
N ALA A 90 1.13 12.31 13.33
CA ALA A 90 0.83 13.72 13.52
C ALA A 90 0.38 14.02 14.96
N PHE A 91 -0.60 13.27 15.47
CA PHE A 91 -1.11 13.45 16.83
C PHE A 91 -0.12 13.07 17.94
N GLN A 92 0.86 12.20 17.64
CA GLN A 92 1.94 11.86 18.58
C GLN A 92 3.04 12.92 18.63
N THR A 93 3.23 13.65 17.53
CA THR A 93 4.35 14.58 17.37
C THR A 93 3.99 16.01 17.75
N VAL A 94 2.73 16.41 17.56
CA VAL A 94 2.26 17.77 17.82
C VAL A 94 1.61 17.84 19.19
N GLU A 95 2.13 18.72 20.04
CA GLU A 95 1.47 19.06 21.29
C GLU A 95 0.27 19.96 21.01
N THR A 96 -0.91 19.50 21.40
CA THR A 96 -2.17 20.26 21.33
C THR A 96 -2.60 20.68 22.73
N LYS A 97 -3.20 21.87 22.86
CA LYS A 97 -3.62 22.42 24.17
C LYS A 97 -4.69 21.58 24.86
N GLY A 98 -5.54 20.88 24.10
CA GLY A 98 -6.56 19.96 24.61
C GLY A 98 -6.08 18.51 24.69
N GLN A 99 -6.59 17.75 25.67
CA GLN A 99 -6.36 16.29 25.77
C GLN A 99 -7.52 15.52 25.13
N LEU A 100 -7.84 15.84 23.87
CA LEU A 100 -9.04 15.34 23.19
C LEU A 100 -9.14 13.81 23.15
N PHE A 101 -8.03 13.10 23.01
CA PHE A 101 -8.00 11.62 23.05
C PHE A 101 -8.25 11.02 24.44
N ARG A 102 -8.17 11.81 25.51
CA ARG A 102 -8.54 11.41 26.87
C ARG A 102 -9.95 11.86 27.24
N GLU A 103 -10.37 13.00 26.72
CA GLU A 103 -11.64 13.64 27.08
C GLU A 103 -12.82 13.19 26.19
N SER A 104 -12.56 12.84 24.92
CA SER A 104 -13.57 12.38 23.98
C SER A 104 -13.54 10.87 23.80
N GLY A 105 -14.62 10.19 24.16
CA GLY A 105 -14.78 8.75 23.94
C GLY A 105 -14.70 8.37 22.47
N PHE A 106 -15.22 9.21 21.56
CA PHE A 106 -15.15 8.97 20.12
C PHE A 106 -13.70 8.99 19.61
N LEU A 107 -12.91 10.01 19.98
CA LEU A 107 -11.52 10.12 19.54
C LEU A 107 -10.63 9.06 20.20
N ALA A 108 -10.89 8.71 21.46
CA ALA A 108 -10.23 7.59 22.13
C ALA A 108 -10.49 6.26 21.39
N GLN A 109 -11.74 5.99 21.01
CA GLN A 109 -12.11 4.80 20.23
C GLN A 109 -11.51 4.82 18.83
N TRP A 110 -11.48 5.96 18.15
CA TRP A 110 -10.83 6.12 16.86
C TRP A 110 -9.32 5.84 16.96
N TYR A 111 -8.65 6.38 17.98
CA TYR A 111 -7.22 6.16 18.17
C TYR A 111 -6.94 4.69 18.43
N LEU A 112 -7.69 4.05 19.33
CA LEU A 112 -7.53 2.63 19.59
C LEU A 112 -7.86 1.77 18.35
N GLY A 113 -8.93 2.10 17.62
CA GLY A 113 -9.32 1.44 16.39
C GLY A 113 -8.26 1.54 15.30
N SER A 114 -7.62 2.70 15.14
CA SER A 114 -6.52 2.88 14.19
C SER A 114 -5.29 2.05 14.57
N VAL A 115 -5.00 1.87 15.87
CA VAL A 115 -3.97 0.92 16.33
C VAL A 115 -4.33 -0.49 15.88
N TYR A 116 -5.55 -0.96 16.15
CA TYR A 116 -5.97 -2.28 15.69
C TYR A 116 -5.89 -2.43 14.16
N GLY A 117 -6.27 -1.38 13.42
CA GLY A 117 -6.19 -1.33 11.96
C GLY A 117 -4.78 -1.58 11.46
N VAL A 118 -3.80 -0.79 11.93
CA VAL A 118 -2.38 -0.93 11.54
C VAL A 118 -1.87 -2.35 11.76
N PHE A 119 -2.11 -2.91 12.95
CA PHE A 119 -1.57 -4.21 13.33
C PHE A 119 -2.26 -5.36 12.59
N THR A 120 -3.56 -5.24 12.34
CA THR A 120 -4.32 -6.21 11.56
C THR A 120 -3.84 -6.24 10.12
N ILE A 121 -3.66 -5.06 9.50
CA ILE A 121 -3.20 -4.94 8.11
C ILE A 121 -1.79 -5.51 7.95
N ILE A 122 -0.84 -5.14 8.82
CA ILE A 122 0.50 -5.73 8.81
C ILE A 122 0.41 -7.25 8.94
N GLY A 123 -0.45 -7.76 9.84
CA GLY A 123 -0.72 -9.18 10.00
C GLY A 123 -1.22 -9.88 8.72
N LYS A 124 -2.10 -9.23 7.94
CA LYS A 124 -2.57 -9.73 6.63
C LYS A 124 -1.43 -9.78 5.62
N LEU A 125 -0.64 -8.70 5.51
CA LEU A 125 0.46 -8.57 4.55
C LEU A 125 1.55 -9.63 4.75
N ILE A 126 1.82 -10.02 6.00
CA ILE A 126 2.86 -11.00 6.36
C ILE A 126 2.34 -12.40 6.62
N SER A 127 1.05 -12.68 6.35
CA SER A 127 0.43 -13.97 6.66
C SER A 127 1.23 -15.13 6.06
N LYS A 128 1.46 -16.15 6.89
CA LYS A 128 2.21 -17.36 6.53
C LYS A 128 1.33 -18.47 5.94
N ASP A 129 0.02 -18.29 5.96
CA ASP A 129 -0.93 -19.23 5.36
C ASP A 129 -0.79 -19.17 3.83
N SER A 130 -0.54 -20.31 3.19
CA SER A 130 -0.35 -20.37 1.74
C SER A 130 -1.62 -20.11 0.94
N ARG A 131 -2.79 -20.15 1.60
CA ARG A 131 -4.09 -19.85 0.98
C ARG A 131 -4.32 -18.36 0.86
N ASP A 132 -3.69 -17.55 1.71
CA ASP A 132 -3.85 -16.11 1.71
C ASP A 132 -3.07 -15.48 0.56
N ASN A 133 -3.62 -14.44 -0.07
CA ASN A 133 -2.91 -13.63 -1.07
C ASN A 133 -2.14 -12.49 -0.38
N SER A 134 -1.21 -12.87 0.51
CA SER A 134 -0.41 -11.93 1.28
C SER A 134 0.76 -11.37 0.45
N LEU A 135 1.27 -10.19 0.83
CA LEU A 135 2.46 -9.61 0.23
C LEU A 135 3.68 -10.55 0.36
N ARG A 136 3.79 -11.26 1.48
CA ARG A 136 4.77 -12.34 1.67
C ARG A 136 4.68 -13.39 0.56
N LYS A 137 3.49 -13.95 0.33
CA LYS A 137 3.31 -15.01 -0.66
C LYS A 137 3.61 -14.50 -2.07
N LEU A 138 3.10 -13.32 -2.41
CA LEU A 138 3.36 -12.70 -3.70
C LEU A 138 4.87 -12.51 -3.92
N TRP A 139 5.60 -12.02 -2.90
CA TRP A 139 7.05 -11.91 -2.95
C TRP A 139 7.75 -13.26 -3.12
N ASP A 140 7.37 -14.27 -2.33
CA ASP A 140 7.94 -15.63 -2.40
C ASP A 140 7.73 -16.25 -3.80
N ASP A 141 6.57 -15.98 -4.43
CA ASP A 141 6.25 -16.49 -5.76
C ASP A 141 7.02 -15.77 -6.87
N VAL A 142 7.22 -14.44 -6.77
CA VAL A 142 7.67 -13.57 -7.87
C VAL A 142 9.13 -13.13 -7.78
N SER A 143 9.70 -13.02 -6.58
CA SER A 143 11.06 -12.49 -6.41
C SER A 143 12.16 -13.22 -7.21
N PRO A 144 12.09 -14.55 -7.46
CA PRO A 144 13.11 -15.22 -8.29
C PRO A 144 13.11 -14.73 -9.73
N ILE A 145 11.94 -14.66 -10.39
CA ILE A 145 11.85 -14.21 -11.78
C ILE A 145 12.11 -12.71 -11.93
N MET A 146 11.70 -11.90 -10.93
CA MET A 146 12.01 -10.47 -10.90
C MET A 146 13.52 -10.20 -10.79
N LEU A 147 14.23 -11.04 -10.06
CA LEU A 147 15.69 -10.97 -9.94
C LEU A 147 16.39 -11.40 -11.23
N ASP A 148 15.90 -12.44 -11.89
CA ASP A 148 16.43 -12.90 -13.18
C ASP A 148 16.16 -11.89 -14.31
N ASP A 149 15.05 -11.13 -14.24
CA ASP A 149 14.72 -10.00 -15.13
C ASP A 149 15.56 -8.73 -14.85
N GLY A 150 16.39 -8.74 -13.81
CA GLY A 150 17.27 -7.63 -13.45
C GLY A 150 16.56 -6.45 -12.77
N ALA A 151 15.34 -6.64 -12.29
CA ALA A 151 14.55 -5.58 -11.64
C ALA A 151 14.94 -5.33 -10.18
N CYS A 152 15.73 -6.21 -9.57
CA CYS A 152 16.21 -6.06 -8.21
C CYS A 152 17.65 -6.62 -8.07
N THR A 153 18.39 -6.15 -7.08
CA THR A 153 19.73 -6.69 -6.81
C THR A 153 19.64 -7.97 -5.98
N ARG A 154 20.62 -8.87 -6.15
CA ARG A 154 20.71 -10.11 -5.35
C ARG A 154 20.76 -9.80 -3.85
N ALA A 155 21.54 -8.80 -3.45
CA ALA A 155 21.69 -8.41 -2.05
C ALA A 155 20.37 -7.96 -1.41
N GLU A 156 19.56 -7.19 -2.15
CA GLU A 156 18.25 -6.74 -1.68
C GLU A 156 17.28 -7.92 -1.52
N VAL A 157 17.23 -8.82 -2.52
CA VAL A 157 16.36 -10.01 -2.45
C VAL A 157 16.77 -10.93 -1.31
N ASP A 158 18.06 -11.20 -1.14
CA ASP A 158 18.57 -12.06 -0.07
C ASP A 158 18.25 -11.47 1.32
N TYR A 159 18.42 -10.16 1.49
CA TYR A 159 18.06 -9.47 2.73
C TYR A 159 16.55 -9.55 3.02
N ILE A 160 15.69 -9.23 2.05
CA ILE A 160 14.23 -9.32 2.24
C ILE A 160 13.83 -10.76 2.57
N ASN A 161 14.38 -11.76 1.86
CA ASN A 161 14.10 -13.17 2.13
C ASN A 161 14.54 -13.60 3.53
N GLN A 162 15.70 -13.12 4.00
CA GLN A 162 16.17 -13.36 5.36
C GLN A 162 15.22 -12.75 6.39
N GLU A 163 14.85 -11.47 6.22
CA GLU A 163 13.95 -10.76 7.13
C GLU A 163 12.54 -11.34 7.11
N MET A 164 12.10 -11.89 5.97
CA MET A 164 10.83 -12.58 5.86
C MET A 164 10.90 -14.02 6.37
N HIS A 165 12.07 -14.63 6.61
CA HIS A 165 12.17 -16.04 6.95
C HIS A 165 11.20 -16.51 8.05
N ARG A 166 10.48 -17.62 7.81
CA ARG A 166 9.32 -18.06 8.61
C ARG A 166 9.59 -18.22 10.11
N SER A 167 10.78 -18.67 10.51
CA SER A 167 11.13 -18.96 11.91
C SER A 167 12.24 -18.10 12.50
N ARG A 168 12.96 -17.35 11.67
CA ARG A 168 14.16 -16.59 12.09
C ARG A 168 14.18 -15.15 11.61
N GLY A 169 13.21 -14.77 10.77
CA GLY A 169 13.08 -13.41 10.27
C GLY A 169 12.47 -12.46 11.29
N ARG A 170 12.26 -11.23 10.84
CA ARG A 170 11.64 -10.12 11.58
C ARG A 170 10.23 -10.45 12.05
N PHE A 171 9.44 -11.07 11.18
CA PHE A 171 8.02 -11.33 11.42
C PHE A 171 7.77 -12.68 12.13
N THR A 172 8.23 -12.76 13.38
CA THR A 172 7.95 -13.86 14.32
C THR A 172 7.44 -13.30 15.65
N ASN A 173 6.91 -14.16 16.54
CA ASN A 173 6.42 -13.72 17.86
C ASN A 173 7.54 -13.14 18.74
N ASP A 174 8.78 -13.57 18.51
CA ASP A 174 9.94 -13.15 19.29
C ASP A 174 10.55 -11.85 18.75
N ASN A 175 10.48 -11.65 17.42
CA ASN A 175 11.17 -10.55 16.75
C ASN A 175 10.26 -9.40 16.28
N SER A 176 8.94 -9.61 16.18
CA SER A 176 7.99 -8.57 15.73
C SER A 176 7.09 -8.09 16.87
N SER A 177 7.13 -6.78 17.10
CA SER A 177 6.30 -6.13 18.10
C SER A 177 4.84 -6.15 17.69
N VAL A 178 4.57 -6.03 16.38
CA VAL A 178 3.24 -6.08 15.79
C VAL A 178 2.60 -7.45 15.96
N LEU A 179 3.31 -8.53 15.60
CA LEU A 179 2.78 -9.88 15.76
C LEU A 179 2.55 -10.23 17.22
N ARG A 180 3.49 -9.85 18.10
CA ARG A 180 3.33 -10.05 19.54
C ARG A 180 2.12 -9.30 20.07
N PHE A 181 1.93 -8.03 19.69
CA PHE A 181 0.77 -7.25 20.12
C PHE A 181 -0.55 -7.86 19.62
N ARG A 182 -0.65 -8.20 18.32
CA ARG A 182 -1.82 -8.87 17.75
C ARG A 182 -2.18 -10.15 18.51
N ASN A 183 -1.19 -11.00 18.80
CA ASN A 183 -1.45 -12.27 19.46
C ASN A 183 -1.83 -12.08 20.94
N LYS A 184 -1.21 -11.11 21.63
CA LYS A 184 -1.55 -10.79 23.03
C LYS A 184 -2.92 -10.14 23.19
N LEU A 185 -3.36 -9.36 22.21
CA LEU A 185 -4.71 -8.80 22.20
C LEU A 185 -5.81 -9.87 22.12
N ILE A 186 -5.52 -10.98 21.43
CA ILE A 186 -6.45 -12.11 21.31
C ILE A 186 -6.38 -13.00 22.56
N ALA A 187 -5.24 -12.98 23.27
CA ALA A 187 -5.04 -13.76 24.48
C ALA A 187 -5.86 -13.19 25.65
N HIS A 188 -6.82 -13.99 26.14
CA HIS A 188 -7.61 -13.65 27.31
C HIS A 188 -6.72 -13.52 28.56
N ASN A 189 -6.91 -12.46 29.37
CA ASN A 189 -6.16 -12.14 30.60
C ASN A 189 -4.67 -11.74 30.44
N GLU A 190 -4.24 -11.29 29.26
CA GLU A 190 -2.93 -10.66 29.12
C GLU A 190 -3.01 -9.13 29.20
N ALA A 191 -1.97 -8.52 29.79
CA ALA A 191 -1.84 -7.06 29.78
C ALA A 191 -1.56 -6.58 28.34
N SER A 192 -2.27 -5.54 27.91
CA SER A 192 -2.02 -4.90 26.62
C SER A 192 -0.57 -4.43 26.52
N PRO A 193 0.21 -4.91 25.55
CA PRO A 193 1.59 -4.49 25.41
C PRO A 193 1.67 -3.01 25.02
N VAL A 194 2.66 -2.29 25.55
CA VAL A 194 2.94 -0.91 25.13
C VAL A 194 3.41 -0.93 23.69
N VAL A 195 2.73 -0.19 22.82
CA VAL A 195 3.13 -0.05 21.41
C VAL A 195 4.36 0.85 21.32
N LYS A 196 5.41 0.32 20.70
CA LYS A 196 6.61 1.05 20.34
C LYS A 196 6.58 1.36 18.85
N TRP A 197 6.17 2.57 18.51
CA TRP A 197 5.90 2.96 17.13
C TRP A 197 7.14 2.99 16.23
N ASP A 198 8.32 3.24 16.79
CA ASP A 198 9.61 3.12 16.10
C ASP A 198 9.87 1.68 15.61
N GLU A 199 9.49 0.67 16.41
CA GLU A 199 9.59 -0.73 16.01
C GLU A 199 8.59 -1.05 14.89
N VAL A 200 7.38 -0.49 14.95
CA VAL A 200 6.34 -0.63 13.90
C VAL A 200 6.78 0.04 12.60
N ASP A 201 7.34 1.25 12.67
CA ASP A 201 7.81 2.02 11.51
C ASP A 201 8.94 1.29 10.78
N ARG A 202 9.85 0.64 11.53
CA ARG A 202 10.89 -0.23 10.96
C ARG A 202 10.34 -1.50 10.31
N GLU A 203 9.27 -2.07 10.83
CA GLU A 203 8.58 -3.19 10.18
C GLU A 203 7.88 -2.73 8.90
N LEU A 204 7.20 -1.57 8.96
CA LEU A 204 6.52 -0.98 7.83
C LEU A 204 7.47 -0.58 6.71
N SER A 205 8.67 -0.05 7.02
CA SER A 205 9.64 0.34 6.00
C SER A 205 10.05 -0.83 5.10
N LEU A 206 10.24 -2.02 5.68
CA LEU A 206 10.54 -3.26 4.93
C LEU A 206 9.35 -3.67 4.05
N LEU A 207 8.12 -3.58 4.56
CA LEU A 207 6.92 -3.92 3.79
C LEU A 207 6.70 -2.95 2.63
N ILE A 208 6.88 -1.65 2.87
CA ILE A 208 6.79 -0.60 1.83
C ILE A 208 7.83 -0.84 0.75
N ARG A 209 9.08 -1.17 1.12
CA ARG A 209 10.13 -1.45 0.13
C ARG A 209 9.87 -2.73 -0.66
N MET A 210 9.44 -3.80 0.01
CA MET A 210 9.08 -5.06 -0.65
C MET A 210 7.92 -4.87 -1.64
N TRP A 211 6.89 -4.12 -1.23
CA TRP A 211 5.78 -3.74 -2.09
C TRP A 211 6.19 -2.82 -3.24
N SER A 212 7.06 -1.84 -2.99
CA SER A 212 7.46 -0.87 -4.03
C SER A 212 8.24 -1.50 -5.17
N LEU A 213 9.08 -2.49 -4.87
CA LEU A 213 9.77 -3.29 -5.88
C LEU A 213 8.80 -4.02 -6.81
N LEU A 214 7.74 -4.63 -6.25
CA LEU A 214 6.73 -5.33 -7.03
C LEU A 214 5.96 -4.36 -7.94
N VAL A 215 5.47 -3.25 -7.38
CA VAL A 215 4.71 -2.24 -8.13
C VAL A 215 5.55 -1.60 -9.23
N ALA A 216 6.78 -1.18 -8.92
CA ALA A 216 7.66 -0.54 -9.89
C ALA A 216 8.06 -1.47 -11.05
N TRP A 217 8.10 -2.78 -10.79
CA TRP A 217 8.39 -3.78 -11.81
C TRP A 217 7.18 -4.13 -12.70
N SER A 218 5.97 -4.13 -12.12
CA SER A 218 4.77 -4.61 -12.80
C SER A 218 3.85 -3.52 -13.35
N SER A 219 3.97 -2.26 -12.90
CA SER A 219 3.06 -1.17 -13.28
C SER A 219 3.75 0.19 -13.39
N PHE A 220 2.99 1.22 -13.76
CA PHE A 220 3.47 2.60 -13.88
C PHE A 220 3.51 3.36 -12.54
N GLY A 221 3.31 2.68 -11.41
CA GLY A 221 3.24 3.29 -10.09
C GLY A 221 1.93 4.03 -9.81
N LEU A 222 1.67 4.32 -8.54
CA LEU A 222 0.46 4.97 -8.07
C LEU A 222 0.61 6.49 -8.11
N CYS A 223 -0.36 7.16 -8.74
CA CYS A 223 -0.43 8.62 -8.76
C CYS A 223 -1.34 9.13 -7.64
N GLN A 224 -0.84 10.06 -6.84
CA GLN A 224 -1.59 10.73 -5.75
C GLN A 224 -2.39 9.73 -4.87
N PRO A 225 -1.74 8.70 -4.30
CA PRO A 225 -2.46 7.60 -3.66
C PRO A 225 -3.03 7.95 -2.27
N PHE A 226 -2.63 9.08 -1.70
CA PHE A 226 -3.03 9.50 -0.35
C PHE A 226 -4.04 10.64 -0.41
N ARG A 227 -4.92 10.68 0.59
CA ARG A 227 -5.82 11.81 0.83
C ARG A 227 -5.01 13.07 1.07
N THR A 228 -5.56 14.21 0.66
CA THR A 228 -4.96 15.51 1.00
C THR A 228 -5.00 15.75 2.50
N ASN A 229 -4.16 16.66 2.99
CA ASN A 229 -4.15 17.03 4.40
C ASN A 229 -5.52 17.60 4.84
N GLU A 230 -6.22 18.30 3.96
CA GLU A 230 -7.58 18.80 4.22
C GLU A 230 -8.56 17.65 4.41
N GLN A 231 -8.48 16.62 3.57
CA GLN A 231 -9.35 15.45 3.67
C GLN A 231 -9.03 14.60 4.92
N ALA A 232 -7.76 14.47 5.28
CA ALA A 232 -7.32 13.66 6.41
C ALA A 232 -7.77 14.22 7.77
N PHE A 233 -7.85 15.54 7.90
CA PHE A 233 -8.28 16.23 9.12
C PHE A 233 -9.70 16.81 9.01
N MET A 234 -10.48 16.36 8.01
CA MET A 234 -11.86 16.81 7.83
C MET A 234 -12.72 16.41 9.04
N CYS A 235 -13.67 17.26 9.40
CA CYS A 235 -14.65 17.09 10.48
C CYS A 235 -14.09 17.19 11.91
N ILE A 236 -12.81 17.47 12.09
CA ILE A 236 -12.19 17.66 13.41
C ILE A 236 -11.56 19.05 13.58
N GLU A 237 -11.68 19.91 12.57
CA GLU A 237 -11.03 21.22 12.53
C GLU A 237 -11.50 22.11 13.69
N SER A 238 -12.80 22.05 14.02
CA SER A 238 -13.39 22.83 15.12
C SER A 238 -12.86 22.45 16.50
N CYS A 239 -12.16 21.33 16.64
CA CYS A 239 -11.57 20.88 17.89
C CYS A 239 -10.17 21.45 18.16
N PHE A 240 -9.55 22.11 17.17
CA PHE A 240 -8.17 22.56 17.23
C PHE A 240 -8.04 24.02 16.82
N LEU A 241 -6.99 24.69 17.29
CA LEU A 241 -6.63 26.01 16.77
C LEU A 241 -6.04 25.87 15.35
N ASP A 242 -6.23 26.88 14.50
CA ASP A 242 -5.68 26.87 13.14
C ASP A 242 -4.16 26.62 13.11
N SER A 243 -3.43 27.16 14.09
CA SER A 243 -1.99 26.91 14.22
C SER A 243 -1.66 25.46 14.59
N GLU A 244 -2.50 24.80 15.40
CA GLU A 244 -2.33 23.38 15.75
C GLU A 244 -2.65 22.49 14.55
N LEU A 245 -3.71 22.82 13.80
CA LEU A 245 -4.06 22.12 12.56
C LEU A 245 -2.94 22.21 11.53
N SER A 246 -2.32 23.38 11.36
CA SER A 246 -1.17 23.53 10.46
C SER A 246 -0.03 22.59 10.85
N LEU A 247 0.32 22.53 12.14
CA LEU A 247 1.38 21.64 12.63
C LEU A 247 1.05 20.16 12.45
N LEU A 248 -0.23 19.77 12.65
CA LEU A 248 -0.69 18.40 12.43
C LEU A 248 -0.56 18.01 10.95
N LYS A 249 -0.95 18.90 10.04
CA LYS A 249 -0.79 18.71 8.59
C LYS A 249 0.67 18.57 8.19
N ASP A 250 1.55 19.42 8.72
CA ASP A 250 2.99 19.35 8.46
C ASP A 250 3.60 18.05 9.00
N ALA A 251 3.19 17.61 10.20
CA ALA A 251 3.65 16.36 10.78
C ALA A 251 3.18 15.14 9.98
N ARG A 252 1.94 15.13 9.50
CA ARG A 252 1.43 14.09 8.59
C ARG A 252 2.24 14.07 7.30
N GLN A 253 2.47 15.23 6.67
CA GLN A 253 3.23 15.30 5.42
C GLN A 253 4.64 14.76 5.58
N ARG A 254 5.35 15.12 6.66
CA ARG A 254 6.69 14.58 6.95
C ARG A 254 6.70 13.05 7.02
N TYR A 255 5.67 12.44 7.58
CA TYR A 255 5.57 10.99 7.62
C TYR A 255 5.33 10.39 6.23
N LEU A 256 4.49 11.02 5.40
CA LEU A 256 4.29 10.58 4.01
C LEU A 256 5.57 10.72 3.18
N ASP A 257 6.36 11.78 3.38
CA ASP A 257 7.66 11.94 2.72
C ASP A 257 8.64 10.82 3.13
N GLN A 258 8.57 10.38 4.40
CA GLN A 258 9.34 9.25 4.89
C GLN A 258 8.90 7.92 4.25
N ILE A 259 7.59 7.71 4.04
CA ILE A 259 7.06 6.57 3.30
C ILE A 259 7.58 6.56 1.86
N GLU A 260 7.57 7.71 1.19
CA GLU A 260 8.13 7.83 -0.16
C GLU A 260 9.62 7.46 -0.17
N SER A 261 10.39 7.94 0.81
CA SER A 261 11.80 7.57 0.95
C SER A 261 11.99 6.07 1.15
N TRP A 262 11.21 5.40 2.01
CA TRP A 262 11.30 3.95 2.18
C TRP A 262 11.00 3.18 0.89
N SER A 263 10.14 3.70 0.02
CA SER A 263 9.85 3.06 -1.27
C SER A 263 11.06 3.10 -2.23
N LYS A 264 11.95 4.08 -2.07
CA LYS A 264 13.10 4.37 -2.94
C LYS A 264 14.45 4.05 -2.32
N ASN A 265 14.51 3.55 -1.08
CA ASN A 265 15.77 3.21 -0.43
C ASN A 265 15.89 1.69 -0.27
N TYR A 266 17.07 1.15 -0.54
CA TYR A 266 17.37 -0.26 -0.31
C TYR A 266 17.15 -0.66 1.15
N ALA A 267 16.49 -1.79 1.37
CA ALA A 267 16.14 -2.26 2.71
C ALA A 267 17.38 -2.68 3.54
N HIS A 268 18.46 -3.10 2.88
CA HIS A 268 19.65 -3.66 3.52
C HIS A 268 20.67 -2.62 4.00
N ASN A 269 20.77 -1.46 3.35
CA ASN A 269 21.74 -0.41 3.68
C ASN A 269 21.14 1.01 3.79
N GLY A 270 19.90 1.22 3.34
CA GLY A 270 19.23 2.52 3.36
C GLY A 270 19.67 3.48 2.26
N ASP A 271 20.56 3.05 1.35
CA ASP A 271 21.02 3.87 0.23
C ASP A 271 19.89 4.07 -0.78
N LEU A 272 19.92 5.19 -1.50
CA LEU A 272 18.95 5.49 -2.54
C LEU A 272 19.09 4.50 -3.70
N ASP A 273 17.99 3.83 -4.02
CA ASP A 273 17.81 3.08 -5.25
C ASP A 273 17.38 4.04 -6.36
N THR A 274 18.21 4.16 -7.41
CA THR A 274 17.93 5.02 -8.56
C THR A 274 16.83 4.48 -9.47
N GLY A 275 16.32 3.27 -9.19
CA GLY A 275 15.15 2.71 -9.83
C GLY A 275 13.86 3.51 -9.58
N ARG A 276 12.78 3.11 -10.23
CA ARG A 276 11.45 3.68 -9.97
C ARG A 276 10.94 3.19 -8.61
N GLY A 277 10.29 4.08 -7.87
CA GLY A 277 9.55 3.70 -6.65
C GLY A 277 8.09 3.32 -6.96
N ALA A 278 7.31 3.05 -5.92
CA ALA A 278 5.88 2.76 -6.07
C ALA A 278 5.05 3.99 -6.47
N PHE A 279 5.58 5.20 -6.22
CA PHE A 279 4.86 6.45 -6.37
C PHE A 279 5.30 7.18 -7.63
N SER A 280 4.31 7.65 -8.39
CA SER A 280 4.52 8.36 -9.65
C SER A 280 4.02 9.80 -9.56
N THR A 281 4.83 10.72 -10.07
CA THR A 281 4.51 12.14 -10.21
C THR A 281 4.30 12.46 -11.67
N PHE A 282 3.13 12.94 -12.06
CA PHE A 282 2.92 13.49 -13.41
C PHE A 282 3.38 14.94 -13.44
N SER A 283 4.35 15.24 -14.31
CA SER A 283 4.72 16.61 -14.68
C SER A 283 4.41 16.82 -16.16
N VAL A 284 3.67 17.90 -16.47
CA VAL A 284 3.41 18.32 -17.86
C VAL A 284 4.27 19.53 -18.15
N ASP A 285 5.30 19.36 -18.98
CA ASP A 285 6.12 20.48 -19.46
C ASP A 285 5.45 21.11 -20.68
N VAL A 286 4.85 22.29 -20.49
CA VAL A 286 4.24 23.05 -21.59
C VAL A 286 5.32 23.87 -22.29
N SER A 287 5.72 23.43 -23.47
CA SER A 287 6.62 24.18 -24.35
C SER A 287 5.80 25.05 -25.31
N ILE A 288 5.73 26.36 -25.06
CA ILE A 288 5.08 27.31 -25.97
C ILE A 288 6.07 27.65 -27.10
N VAL A 289 5.82 27.12 -28.29
CA VAL A 289 6.55 27.53 -29.50
C VAL A 289 5.95 28.83 -30.02
N GLN A 290 6.61 29.97 -29.75
CA GLN A 290 6.30 31.23 -30.42
C GLN A 290 6.65 31.11 -31.91
N GLN A 291 5.62 31.06 -32.75
CA GLN A 291 5.81 31.30 -34.18
C GLN A 291 6.09 32.79 -34.38
N LEU A 292 7.34 33.11 -34.72
CA LEU A 292 7.72 34.43 -35.23
C LEU A 292 7.04 34.62 -36.59
N THR A 293 6.06 35.51 -36.65
CA THR A 293 5.47 36.06 -37.89
C THR A 293 6.39 37.08 -38.53
#